data_AF-A0A529XBT6-F1
#
_entry.id   AF-A0A529XBT6-F1
#
_cell.length_a   1.000
_cell.length_b   1.000
_cell.length_c   1.000
_cell.angle_alpha   90.00
_cell.angle_beta   90.00
_cell.angle_gamma   90.00
#
_symmetry.space_group_name_H-M   'P 1'
#
loop_
_entity.id
_entity.type
_entity.pdbx_description
1 polymer ?
#
loop_
_entity_poly.entity_id
_entity_poly.type
_entity_poly.pdbx_seq_one_letter_code
_entity_poly.pdbx_strand_id
1 'polypeptide(L)'
;LDTHETEDMLVVLLSEGIGAAIIRNGRVAEGVGGFAGEIGHMVLSASPEDAKSLTLGLLGGYGPFLPLLPSGQSIAEGLASLAAVRSPSGPLEVVLDRWARVISVGLLNLIHVLNPARIVLGGPLAVLFNRIEARVATVLRANLLHGLVLP
;
A
#
# COMPACT_ATOMS: atom_id res chain seq x y z
N LEU A 1 15.17 -1.01 -21.02
CA LEU A 1 14.55 -0.42 -19.83
C LEU A 1 14.93 1.04 -19.86
N ASP A 2 13.96 1.94 -19.95
CA ASP A 2 14.21 3.38 -19.97
C ASP A 2 14.81 3.79 -18.62
N THR A 3 15.98 4.42 -18.60
CA THR A 3 16.74 4.66 -17.36
C THR A 3 15.99 5.58 -16.38
N HIS A 4 15.09 6.41 -16.90
CA HIS A 4 14.22 7.29 -16.12
C HIS A 4 13.22 6.54 -15.23
N GLU A 5 12.70 5.38 -15.63
CA GLU A 5 11.76 4.59 -14.80
C GLU A 5 12.43 4.06 -13.52
N THR A 6 13.74 3.85 -13.55
CA THR A 6 14.52 3.37 -12.41
C THR A 6 15.11 4.49 -11.56
N GLU A 7 14.93 5.75 -11.95
CA GLU A 7 15.48 6.89 -11.23
C GLU A 7 14.42 7.61 -10.37
N ASP A 8 13.13 7.53 -10.75
CA ASP A 8 12.02 8.13 -10.03
C ASP A 8 10.97 7.08 -9.64
N MET A 9 11.09 6.53 -8.44
CA MET A 9 10.21 5.47 -7.97
C MET A 9 9.78 5.65 -6.52
N LEU A 10 8.65 5.05 -6.18
CA LEU A 10 8.21 4.87 -4.82
C LEU A 10 8.34 3.39 -4.46
N VAL A 11 9.18 3.06 -3.49
CA VAL A 11 9.29 1.70 -2.96
C VAL A 11 8.48 1.63 -1.69
N VAL A 12 7.38 0.89 -1.69
CA VAL A 12 6.47 0.74 -0.54
C VAL A 12 6.69 -0.61 0.12
N LEU A 13 6.93 -0.60 1.42
CA LEU A 13 7.03 -1.80 2.24
C LEU A 13 5.71 -2.04 2.97
N LEU A 14 5.02 -3.11 2.63
CA LEU A 14 3.79 -3.57 3.25
C LEU A 14 4.12 -4.62 4.33
N SER A 15 3.99 -4.26 5.60
CA SER A 15 4.36 -5.07 6.76
C SER A 15 3.35 -4.86 7.90
N GLU A 16 3.80 -4.87 9.16
CA GLU A 16 2.98 -4.55 10.33
C GLU A 16 2.29 -3.18 10.18
N GLY A 17 3.02 -2.20 9.64
CA GLY A 17 2.50 -0.96 9.08
C GLY A 17 2.86 -0.82 7.60
N ILE A 18 2.89 0.43 7.12
CA ILE A 18 3.31 0.77 5.75
C ILE A 18 4.38 1.85 5.82
N GLY A 19 5.52 1.60 5.20
CA GLY A 19 6.58 2.60 5.01
C GLY A 19 6.93 2.74 3.52
N ALA A 20 7.65 3.79 3.16
CA ALA A 20 8.17 3.90 1.80
C ALA A 20 9.53 4.59 1.73
N ALA A 21 10.30 4.24 0.70
CA ALA A 21 11.42 5.03 0.23
C ALA A 21 11.00 5.79 -1.04
N ILE A 22 11.18 7.10 -1.01
CA ILE A 22 11.00 7.95 -2.19
C ILE A 22 12.35 8.04 -2.89
N ILE A 23 12.44 7.55 -4.12
CA ILE A 23 13.67 7.60 -4.92
C ILE A 23 13.47 8.66 -6.01
N ARG A 24 14.39 9.61 -6.07
CA ARG A 24 14.42 10.72 -7.05
C ARG A 24 15.79 10.84 -7.65
N ASN A 25 15.87 10.88 -8.99
CA ASN A 25 17.15 10.90 -9.70
C ASN A 25 18.11 9.80 -9.19
N GLY A 26 17.59 8.61 -8.91
CA GLY A 26 18.34 7.47 -8.39
C GLY A 26 18.80 7.59 -6.92
N ARG A 27 18.33 8.59 -6.17
CA ARG A 27 18.72 8.82 -4.77
C ARG A 27 17.52 8.77 -3.84
N VAL A 28 17.70 8.21 -2.65
CA VAL A 28 16.67 8.24 -1.61
C VAL A 28 16.50 9.66 -1.11
N ALA A 29 15.28 10.16 -1.13
CA ALA A 29 14.91 11.42 -0.48
C ALA A 29 14.63 11.15 1.00
N GLU A 30 15.49 11.67 1.88
CA GLU A 30 15.44 11.45 3.33
C GLU A 30 14.62 12.55 4.06
N GLY A 31 14.46 13.72 3.45
CA GLY A 31 13.89 14.90 4.10
C GLY A 31 14.85 15.50 5.14
N VAL A 32 14.49 16.66 5.71
CA VAL A 32 15.44 17.43 6.55
C VAL A 32 15.85 16.72 7.85
N GLY A 33 15.04 15.77 8.32
CA GLY A 33 15.27 15.02 9.55
C GLY A 33 15.21 13.50 9.38
N GLY A 34 15.29 12.99 8.15
CA GLY A 34 15.24 11.55 7.89
C GLY A 34 13.85 10.91 7.92
N PHE A 35 12.77 11.71 8.00
CA PHE A 35 11.39 11.21 8.11
C PHE A 35 10.62 11.22 6.77
N ALA A 36 11.25 11.55 5.65
CA ALA A 36 10.58 11.42 4.36
C ALA A 36 10.26 9.94 4.09
N GLY A 37 9.05 9.66 3.61
CA GLY A 37 8.62 8.29 3.36
C GLY A 37 7.87 7.61 4.51
N GLU A 38 7.60 8.31 5.61
CA GLU A 38 6.70 7.89 6.71
C GLU A 38 5.21 7.89 6.29
N ILE A 39 4.91 7.30 5.12
CA ILE A 39 3.58 7.28 4.50
C ILE A 39 2.57 6.50 5.33
N GLY A 40 3.02 5.62 6.23
CA GLY A 40 2.16 4.93 7.19
C GLY A 40 1.45 5.87 8.16
N HIS A 41 1.98 7.07 8.37
CA HIS A 41 1.35 8.14 9.15
C HIS A 41 0.42 9.04 8.34
N MET A 42 0.27 8.79 7.02
CA MET A 42 -0.69 9.49 6.19
C MET A 42 -2.10 9.31 6.76
N VAL A 43 -2.75 10.41 7.11
CA VAL A 43 -4.13 10.44 7.62
C VAL A 43 -5.09 10.26 6.45
N LEU A 44 -5.98 9.27 6.55
CA LEU A 44 -6.96 8.95 5.50
C LEU A 44 -8.37 9.51 5.80
N SER A 45 -8.49 10.32 6.85
CA SER A 45 -9.71 11.00 7.28
C SER A 45 -9.64 12.50 7.03
N ALA A 46 -10.81 13.13 6.89
CA ALA A 46 -10.96 14.59 6.86
C ALA A 46 -10.99 15.22 8.27
N SER A 47 -10.97 14.39 9.32
CA SER A 47 -11.07 14.78 10.72
C SER A 47 -9.71 14.68 11.43
N PRO A 48 -9.16 15.77 11.99
CA PRO A 48 -7.87 15.75 12.70
C PRO A 48 -7.81 14.81 13.91
N GLU A 49 -8.93 14.63 14.60
CA GLU A 49 -9.08 13.71 15.73
C GLU A 49 -8.77 12.25 15.37
N ASP A 50 -8.93 11.89 14.08
CA ASP A 50 -8.67 10.55 13.56
C ASP A 50 -7.20 10.31 13.21
N ALA A 51 -6.33 11.32 13.30
CA ALA A 51 -4.95 11.22 12.84
C ALA A 51 -4.12 10.14 13.57
N LYS A 52 -4.59 9.66 14.73
CA LYS A 52 -3.95 8.59 15.51
C LYS A 52 -4.51 7.19 15.22
N SER A 53 -5.63 7.09 14.52
CA SER A 53 -6.40 5.84 14.38
C SER A 53 -6.70 5.48 12.93
N LEU A 54 -6.84 6.45 12.04
CA LEU A 54 -7.22 6.26 10.63
C LEU A 54 -6.05 6.62 9.69
N THR A 55 -4.88 6.04 9.95
CA THR A 55 -3.72 6.20 9.09
C THR A 55 -3.56 5.06 8.10
N LEU A 56 -2.83 5.31 7.00
CA LEU A 56 -2.51 4.29 6.00
C LEU A 56 -1.82 3.06 6.62
N GLY A 57 -0.89 3.26 7.56
CA GLY A 57 -0.18 2.16 8.20
C GLY A 57 -1.09 1.29 9.07
N LEU A 58 -1.97 1.89 9.86
CA LEU A 58 -2.88 1.15 10.74
C LEU A 58 -3.95 0.38 9.95
N LEU A 59 -4.48 1.01 8.90
CA LEU A 59 -5.57 0.44 8.10
C LEU A 59 -5.06 -0.47 6.97
N GLY A 60 -3.81 -0.29 6.55
CA GLY A 60 -3.20 -0.99 5.40
C GLY A 60 -2.13 -2.01 5.77
N GLY A 61 -1.63 -2.03 7.00
CA GLY A 61 -0.68 -3.02 7.50
C GLY A 61 -1.33 -4.36 7.88
N TYR A 62 -0.73 -5.11 8.82
CA TYR A 62 -1.23 -6.43 9.21
C TYR A 62 -2.56 -6.41 9.97
N GLY A 63 -2.86 -5.33 10.68
CA GLY A 63 -4.00 -5.22 11.61
C GLY A 63 -5.31 -5.84 11.10
N PRO A 64 -5.79 -5.50 9.89
CA PRO A 64 -7.01 -6.06 9.33
C PRO A 64 -7.00 -7.59 9.12
N PHE A 65 -5.82 -8.19 8.93
CA PHE A 65 -5.66 -9.61 8.61
C PHE A 65 -5.37 -10.48 9.83
N LEU A 66 -4.86 -9.90 10.93
CA LEU A 66 -4.51 -10.65 12.15
C LEU A 66 -5.64 -11.57 12.65
N PRO A 67 -6.92 -11.17 12.68
CA PRO A 67 -8.01 -12.05 13.13
C PRO A 67 -8.30 -13.24 12.21
N LEU A 68 -7.76 -13.22 10.98
CA LEU A 68 -7.95 -14.26 9.97
C LEU A 68 -6.78 -15.24 9.90
N LEU A 69 -5.68 -14.97 10.60
CA LEU A 69 -4.50 -15.83 10.53
C LEU A 69 -4.75 -17.18 11.22
N PRO A 70 -4.35 -18.30 10.60
CA PRO A 70 -4.43 -19.62 11.24
C PRO A 70 -3.59 -19.66 12.52
N SER A 71 -4.12 -20.31 13.57
CA SER A 71 -3.37 -20.51 14.81
C SER A 71 -2.14 -21.40 14.61
N GLY A 72 -1.04 -21.09 15.30
CA GLY A 72 0.18 -21.89 15.26
C GLY A 72 1.09 -21.64 14.05
N GLN A 73 0.74 -20.69 13.17
CA GLN A 73 1.58 -20.24 12.06
C GLN A 73 2.28 -18.92 12.38
N SER A 74 3.44 -18.68 11.78
CA SER A 74 4.01 -17.33 11.71
C SER A 74 3.10 -16.41 10.88
N ILE A 75 3.24 -15.08 11.06
CA ILE A 75 2.47 -14.11 10.28
C ILE A 75 2.69 -14.33 8.77
N ALA A 76 3.93 -14.54 8.33
CA ALA A 76 4.25 -14.76 6.92
C ALA A 76 3.54 -16.00 6.34
N GLU A 77 3.55 -17.12 7.07
CA GLU A 77 2.86 -18.35 6.65
C GLU A 77 1.33 -18.18 6.63
N GLY A 78 0.78 -17.47 7.61
CA GLY A 78 -0.64 -17.17 7.65
C GLY A 78 -1.08 -16.28 6.48
N LEU A 79 -0.31 -15.24 6.17
CA LEU A 79 -0.58 -14.37 5.02
C LEU A 79 -0.46 -15.14 3.69
N ALA A 80 0.53 -16.02 3.55
CA ALA A 80 0.66 -16.90 2.39
C ALA A 80 -0.53 -17.85 2.27
N SER A 81 -1.02 -18.40 3.40
CA SER A 81 -2.22 -19.25 3.44
C SER A 81 -3.47 -18.50 2.98
N LEU A 82 -3.65 -17.26 3.44
CA LEU A 82 -4.75 -16.40 2.98
C LEU A 82 -4.64 -16.08 1.47
N ALA A 83 -3.42 -15.81 0.97
CA ALA A 83 -3.18 -15.54 -0.44
C ALA A 83 -3.53 -16.74 -1.36
N ALA A 84 -3.29 -17.96 -0.86
CA ALA A 84 -3.53 -19.21 -1.57
C ALA A 84 -5.02 -19.59 -1.69
N VAL A 85 -5.94 -18.94 -0.97
CA VAL A 85 -7.39 -19.20 -1.06
C VAL A 85 -7.90 -18.87 -2.45
N ARG A 86 -8.23 -19.88 -3.27
CA ARG A 86 -8.63 -19.66 -4.68
C ARG A 86 -9.80 -18.69 -4.84
N SER A 87 -10.90 -18.95 -4.12
CA SER A 87 -12.13 -18.17 -4.17
C SER A 87 -12.47 -17.66 -2.77
N PRO A 88 -11.92 -16.51 -2.35
CA PRO A 88 -12.16 -15.95 -1.04
C PRO A 88 -13.63 -15.54 -0.92
N SER A 89 -14.20 -15.81 0.25
CA SER A 89 -15.58 -15.48 0.58
C SER A 89 -15.67 -15.15 2.07
N GLY A 90 -16.82 -14.64 2.50
CA GLY A 90 -17.04 -14.31 3.91
C GLY A 90 -16.02 -13.28 4.45
N PRO A 91 -15.46 -13.49 5.65
CA PRO A 91 -14.60 -12.50 6.31
C PRO A 91 -13.36 -12.08 5.51
N LEU A 92 -12.71 -13.02 4.80
CA LEU A 92 -11.51 -12.69 4.01
C LEU A 92 -11.84 -11.75 2.86
N GLU A 93 -12.94 -11.99 2.15
CA GLU A 93 -13.35 -11.12 1.04
C GLU A 93 -13.73 -9.72 1.52
N VAL A 94 -14.37 -9.61 2.69
CA VAL A 94 -14.69 -8.31 3.32
C VAL A 94 -13.41 -7.53 3.68
N VAL A 95 -12.42 -8.21 4.27
CA VAL A 95 -11.14 -7.58 4.62
C VAL A 95 -10.37 -7.17 3.36
N LEU A 96 -10.31 -8.03 2.32
CA LEU A 96 -9.67 -7.70 1.05
C LEU A 96 -10.33 -6.51 0.36
N ASP A 97 -11.66 -6.42 0.36
CA ASP A 97 -12.36 -5.28 -0.24
C ASP A 97 -12.07 -3.97 0.51
N ARG A 98 -12.10 -3.99 1.85
CA ARG A 98 -11.74 -2.83 2.66
C ARG A 98 -10.28 -2.43 2.44
N TRP A 99 -9.38 -3.42 2.41
CA TRP A 99 -7.95 -3.20 2.19
C TRP A 99 -7.68 -2.59 0.81
N ALA A 100 -8.36 -3.08 -0.24
CA ALA A 100 -8.28 -2.49 -1.58
C ALA A 100 -8.61 -1.00 -1.59
N ARG A 101 -9.65 -0.58 -0.87
CA ARG A 101 -10.03 0.84 -0.75
C ARG A 101 -8.95 1.65 -0.04
N VAL A 102 -8.45 1.16 1.10
CA VAL A 102 -7.40 1.82 1.89
C VAL A 102 -6.13 2.01 1.06
N ILE A 103 -5.66 0.95 0.40
CA ILE A 103 -4.48 1.00 -0.46
C ILE A 103 -4.71 1.93 -1.64
N SER A 104 -5.89 1.91 -2.26
CA SER A 104 -6.21 2.81 -3.38
C SER A 104 -6.14 4.28 -2.98
N VAL A 105 -6.71 4.66 -1.82
CA VAL A 105 -6.65 6.04 -1.31
C VAL A 105 -5.21 6.46 -1.04
N GLY A 106 -4.44 5.60 -0.35
CA GLY A 106 -3.02 5.88 -0.08
C GLY A 106 -2.21 6.07 -1.36
N LEU A 107 -2.37 5.16 -2.32
CA LEU A 107 -1.66 5.24 -3.61
C LEU A 107 -2.10 6.46 -4.44
N LEU A 108 -3.39 6.82 -4.48
CA LEU A 108 -3.84 8.04 -5.17
C LEU A 108 -3.16 9.29 -4.60
N ASN A 109 -3.13 9.42 -3.28
CA ASN A 109 -2.47 10.54 -2.62
C ASN A 109 -0.99 10.61 -3.00
N LEU A 110 -0.29 9.46 -2.98
CA LEU A 110 1.12 9.38 -3.29
C LEU A 110 1.41 9.63 -4.77
N ILE A 111 0.58 9.13 -5.68
CA ILE A 111 0.70 9.40 -7.11
C ILE A 111 0.49 10.88 -7.40
N HIS A 112 -0.51 11.52 -6.78
CA HIS A 112 -0.77 12.94 -7.02
C HIS A 112 0.28 13.87 -6.40
N VAL A 113 0.87 13.49 -5.26
CA VAL A 113 1.91 14.29 -4.58
C VAL A 113 3.27 14.07 -5.22
N LEU A 114 3.60 12.84 -5.59
CA LEU A 114 4.94 12.48 -6.04
C LEU A 114 5.00 12.33 -7.57
N ASN A 115 3.97 11.86 -8.26
CA ASN A 115 4.08 11.48 -9.67
C ASN A 115 5.32 10.58 -9.92
N PRO A 116 5.42 9.42 -9.22
CA PRO A 116 6.54 8.49 -9.45
C PRO A 116 6.37 7.83 -10.82
N ALA A 117 7.48 7.49 -11.48
CA ALA A 117 7.43 6.72 -12.73
C ALA A 117 7.07 5.24 -12.48
N ARG A 118 7.36 4.75 -11.27
CA ARG A 118 7.06 3.37 -10.86
C ARG A 118 6.72 3.27 -9.38
N ILE A 119 5.80 2.39 -9.03
CA ILE A 119 5.57 1.96 -7.64
C ILE A 119 6.00 0.49 -7.47
N VAL A 120 6.95 0.25 -6.56
CA VAL A 120 7.40 -1.10 -6.21
C VAL A 120 6.81 -1.48 -4.86
N LEU A 121 6.02 -2.55 -4.83
CA LEU A 121 5.43 -3.07 -3.59
C LEU A 121 6.26 -4.25 -3.09
N GLY A 122 6.72 -4.17 -1.85
CA GLY A 122 7.47 -5.23 -1.18
C GLY A 122 6.94 -5.53 0.22
N GLY A 123 7.63 -6.44 0.90
CA GLY A 123 7.32 -6.83 2.28
C GLY A 123 6.36 -8.02 2.36
N PRO A 124 6.18 -8.62 3.56
CA PRO A 124 5.45 -9.87 3.69
C PRO A 124 3.97 -9.77 3.30
N LEU A 125 3.35 -8.59 3.43
CA LEU A 125 1.94 -8.40 3.03
C LEU A 125 1.75 -8.30 1.52
N ALA A 126 2.82 -8.05 0.74
CA ALA A 126 2.74 -7.90 -0.71
C ALA A 126 2.17 -9.14 -1.42
N VAL A 127 2.28 -10.32 -0.82
CA VAL A 127 1.69 -11.57 -1.35
C VAL A 127 0.17 -11.49 -1.50
N LEU A 128 -0.51 -10.67 -0.68
CA LEU A 128 -1.95 -10.45 -0.78
C LEU A 128 -2.32 -9.41 -1.83
N PHE A 129 -1.39 -8.57 -2.30
CA PHE A 129 -1.70 -7.49 -3.23
C PHE A 129 -2.30 -8.00 -4.54
N ASN A 130 -1.81 -9.14 -5.06
CA ASN A 130 -2.36 -9.79 -6.26
C ASN A 130 -3.87 -10.08 -6.16
N ARG A 131 -4.42 -10.21 -4.94
CA ARG A 131 -5.85 -10.42 -4.71
C ARG A 131 -6.70 -9.17 -4.90
N ILE A 132 -6.10 -7.99 -4.74
CA ILE A 132 -6.78 -6.70 -4.83
C ILE A 132 -6.30 -5.85 -6.01
N GLU A 133 -5.23 -6.25 -6.70
CA GLU A 133 -4.58 -5.49 -7.77
C GLU A 133 -5.57 -4.95 -8.81
N ALA A 134 -6.46 -5.81 -9.33
CA ALA A 134 -7.46 -5.38 -10.31
C ALA A 134 -8.43 -4.33 -9.75
N ARG A 135 -8.82 -4.45 -8.47
CA ARG A 135 -9.71 -3.49 -7.78
C ARG A 135 -8.99 -2.16 -7.58
N VAL A 136 -7.75 -2.22 -7.10
CA VAL A 136 -6.89 -1.04 -6.93
C VAL A 136 -6.67 -0.34 -8.26
N ALA A 137 -6.23 -1.06 -9.30
CA ALA A 137 -5.97 -0.49 -10.62
C ALA A 137 -7.23 0.14 -11.24
N THR A 138 -8.42 -0.43 -10.98
CA THR A 138 -9.70 0.15 -11.42
C THR A 138 -9.96 1.48 -10.71
N VAL A 139 -9.79 1.54 -9.39
CA VAL A 139 -9.97 2.79 -8.62
C VAL A 139 -8.94 3.83 -9.04
N LEU A 140 -7.67 3.44 -9.20
CA LEU A 140 -6.61 4.36 -9.62
C LEU A 140 -6.94 4.97 -10.99
N ARG A 141 -7.16 4.15 -12.02
CA ARG A 141 -7.47 4.63 -13.38
C ARG A 141 -8.68 5.56 -13.44
N ALA A 142 -9.70 5.32 -12.61
CA ALA A 142 -10.89 6.16 -12.57
C ALA A 142 -10.68 7.53 -11.91
N ASN A 143 -9.59 7.72 -11.14
CA ASN A 143 -9.38 8.92 -10.32
C ASN A 143 -8.06 9.65 -10.60
N LEU A 144 -7.22 9.16 -11.53
CA LEU A 144 -6.02 9.87 -11.96
C LEU A 144 -6.37 11.15 -12.72
N LEU A 145 -5.59 12.20 -12.49
CA LEU A 145 -5.66 13.43 -13.28
C LEU A 145 -5.38 13.16 -14.77
N HIS A 146 -5.99 13.95 -15.64
CA HIS A 146 -5.75 13.85 -17.08
C HIS A 146 -4.26 13.98 -17.41
N GLY A 147 -3.73 13.03 -18.19
CA GLY A 147 -2.33 12.97 -18.59
C GLY A 147 -1.43 12.15 -17.66
N LEU A 148 -1.90 11.75 -16.47
CA LEU A 148 -1.19 10.78 -15.63
C LEU A 148 -1.42 9.35 -16.14
N VAL A 149 -0.34 8.58 -16.21
CA VAL A 149 -0.37 7.14 -16.49
C VAL A 149 -0.23 6.40 -15.16
N LEU A 150 -0.87 5.23 -15.07
CA LEU A 150 -0.73 4.36 -13.91
C LEU A 150 0.73 3.84 -13.81
N PRO A 151 1.46 4.15 -12.73
CA PRO A 151 2.85 3.72 -12.52
C PRO A 151 2.97 2.30 -11.96
#